data_AF-A0A1S2NIS9-F1
#
_entry.id   AF-A0A1S2NIS9-F1
#
_cell.length_a   1.000
_cell.length_b   1.000
_cell.length_c   1.000
_cell.angle_alpha   90.00
_cell.angle_beta   90.00
_cell.angle_gamma   90.00
#
_symmetry.space_group_name_H-M   'P 1'
#
loop_
_entity.id
_entity.type
_entity.pdbx_description
1 polymer ?
#
loop_
_entity_poly.entity_id
_entity_poly.type
_entity_poly.pdbx_seq_one_letter_code
_entity_poly.pdbx_strand_id
1 'polypeptide(L)' 'MSRKATPRDNAVIENFFGQMKTILQHQHPFLFQKSTEKVKKIINYFPNFWNNQWILAKLNYSSPSQYCQNLI' A
#
# COMPACT_ATOMS: atom_id res chain seq x y z
N MET A 1 24.49 12.55 16.00
CA MET A 1 24.74 11.19 15.48
C MET A 1 23.40 10.54 15.17
N SER A 2 23.28 9.80 14.05
CA SER A 2 22.06 9.01 13.78
C SER A 2 21.97 7.84 14.75
N ARG A 3 20.76 7.51 15.21
CA ARG A 3 20.52 6.29 15.99
C ARG A 3 20.70 5.05 15.11
N LYS A 4 21.00 3.91 15.73
CA LYS A 4 20.98 2.61 15.04
C LYS A 4 19.56 2.28 14.56
N ALA A 5 19.48 1.61 13.41
CA ALA A 5 18.23 1.07 12.91
C ALA A 5 17.71 -0.06 13.82
N THR A 6 16.40 -0.21 13.84
CA THR A 6 15.65 -1.22 14.58
C THR A 6 14.77 -2.00 13.61
N PRO A 7 14.37 -3.24 13.91
CA PRO A 7 13.49 -4.02 13.03
C PRO A 7 12.18 -3.30 12.66
N ARG A 8 11.68 -2.43 13.56
CA ARG A 8 10.48 -1.63 13.34
C ARG A 8 10.62 -0.65 12.16
N ASP A 9 11.83 -0.17 11.90
CA ASP A 9 12.09 0.78 10.81
C ASP A 9 11.80 0.15 9.42
N ASN A 10 11.93 -1.18 9.29
CA ASN A 10 11.64 -1.93 8.06
C ASN A 10 10.24 -2.56 8.04
N ALA A 11 9.74 -3.00 9.20
CA ALA A 11 8.50 -3.77 9.31
C ALA A 11 7.28 -3.08 8.69
N VAL A 12 7.19 -1.75 8.80
CA VAL A 12 6.05 -0.98 8.26
C VAL A 12 6.01 -1.05 6.74
N ILE A 13 7.15 -0.82 6.08
CA ILE A 13 7.21 -0.78 4.62
C ILE A 13 7.14 -2.18 4.01
N GLU A 14 7.70 -3.20 4.66
CA GLU A 14 7.56 -4.59 4.23
C GLU A 14 6.11 -5.07 4.29
N ASN A 15 5.40 -4.75 5.38
CA ASN A 15 3.98 -5.08 5.48
C ASN A 15 3.17 -4.39 4.38
N PHE A 16 3.44 -3.10 4.09
CA PHE A 16 2.79 -2.39 3.00
C PHE A 16 3.02 -3.07 1.65
N PHE A 17 4.27 -3.42 1.32
CA PHE A 17 4.58 -4.12 0.06
C PHE A 17 4.01 -5.54 0.00
N GLY A 18 3.93 -6.23 1.14
CA GLY A 18 3.24 -7.52 1.25
C GLY A 18 1.77 -7.42 0.85
N GLN A 19 1.06 -6.44 1.43
CA GLN A 19 -0.36 -6.20 1.11
C GLN A 19 -0.56 -5.75 -0.33
N MET A 20 0.29 -4.85 -0.84
CA MET A 20 0.25 -4.41 -2.23
C MET A 20 0.29 -5.58 -3.20
N LYS A 21 1.24 -6.52 -3.04
CA LYS A 21 1.36 -7.68 -3.93
C LYS A 21 0.11 -8.53 -3.92
N THR A 22 -0.43 -8.84 -2.74
CA THR A 22 -1.65 -9.64 -2.59
C THR A 22 -2.85 -8.94 -3.25
N ILE A 23 -3.09 -7.67 -2.93
CA ILE A 23 -4.21 -6.90 -3.47
C ILE A 23 -4.13 -6.78 -4.99
N LEU A 24 -2.96 -6.42 -5.52
CA LEU A 24 -2.76 -6.27 -6.95
C LEU A 24 -2.93 -7.59 -7.71
N GLN A 25 -2.49 -8.71 -7.14
CA GLN A 25 -2.70 -10.03 -7.74
C GLN A 25 -4.19 -10.42 -7.78
N HIS A 26 -4.96 -10.08 -6.74
CA HIS A 26 -6.41 -10.34 -6.71
C HIS A 26 -7.19 -9.42 -7.65
N GLN A 27 -6.87 -8.13 -7.70
CA GLN A 27 -7.56 -7.15 -8.56
C GLN A 27 -7.18 -7.26 -10.03
N HIS A 28 -5.95 -7.69 -10.32
CA HIS A 28 -5.42 -7.86 -11.67
C HIS A 28 -4.86 -9.27 -11.84
N PRO A 29 -5.71 -10.28 -12.08
CA PRO A 29 -5.24 -11.61 -12.43
C PRO A 29 -4.21 -11.55 -13.55
N PHE A 30 -3.14 -12.33 -13.40
CA PHE A 30 -2.02 -12.39 -14.34
C PHE A 30 -1.30 -11.04 -14.53
N LEU A 31 -1.25 -10.20 -13.49
CA LEU A 31 -0.55 -8.91 -13.53
C LEU A 31 0.86 -9.03 -14.11
N PHE A 32 1.63 -10.02 -13.66
CA PHE A 32 3.02 -10.24 -14.10
C PHE A 32 3.16 -10.78 -15.52
N GLN A 33 2.06 -11.18 -16.17
CA GLN A 33 2.05 -11.55 -17.59
C GLN A 33 1.77 -10.35 -18.50
N LYS A 34 1.38 -9.20 -17.93
CA LYS A 34 1.17 -7.96 -18.69
C LYS A 34 2.52 -7.32 -19.03
N SER A 35 2.51 -6.40 -19.99
CA SER A 35 3.71 -5.63 -20.33
C SER A 35 4.26 -4.88 -19.11
N THR A 36 5.58 -4.75 -19.06
CA THR A 36 6.30 -4.05 -17.99
C THR A 36 5.78 -2.63 -17.78
N GLU A 37 5.45 -1.92 -18.88
CA GLU A 37 4.86 -0.58 -18.83
C GLU A 37 3.51 -0.54 -18.11
N LYS A 38 2.66 -1.54 -18.37
CA LYS A 38 1.33 -1.63 -17.75
C LYS A 38 1.46 -1.97 -16.26
N VAL A 39 2.34 -2.89 -15.91
CA VAL A 39 2.65 -3.22 -14.52
C VAL A 39 3.19 -1.99 -13.78
N LYS A 40 4.13 -1.25 -14.38
CA LYS A 40 4.69 -0.03 -13.80
C LYS A 40 3.62 1.04 -13.55
N LYS A 41 2.70 1.25 -14.50
CA LYS A 41 1.57 2.19 -14.32
C LYS A 41 0.68 1.80 -13.14
N ILE A 42 0.36 0.51 -13.02
CA ILE A 42 -0.48 -0.01 -11.92
C ILE A 42 0.22 0.16 -10.57
N ILE A 43 1.50 -0.24 -10.47
CA ILE A 43 2.27 -0.11 -9.23
C ILE A 43 2.41 1.36 -8.82
N ASN A 44 2.68 2.26 -9.77
CA ASN A 44 2.80 3.70 -9.48
C ASN A 44 1.48 4.34 -9.05
N TYR A 45 0.34 3.82 -9.51
CA TYR A 45 -0.98 4.29 -9.09
C TYR A 45 -1.39 3.76 -7.71
N PHE A 46 -0.85 2.61 -7.28
CA PHE A 46 -1.26 1.92 -6.06
C PHE A 46 -1.21 2.79 -4.79
N PRO A 47 -0.20 3.64 -4.52
CA PRO A 47 -0.20 4.49 -3.32
C PRO A 47 -1.39 5.45 -3.26
N ASN A 48 -1.80 6.01 -4.40
CA ASN A 48 -2.95 6.89 -4.47
C ASN A 48 -4.26 6.13 -4.22
N PHE A 49 -4.40 4.94 -4.80
CA PHE A 49 -5.51 4.03 -4.52
C PHE A 49 -5.56 3.65 -3.02
N TRP A 50 -4.44 3.21 -2.47
CA TRP A 50 -4.31 2.80 -1.08
C TRP A 50 -4.72 3.90 -0.12
N ASN A 51 -4.20 5.11 -0.30
CA ASN A 51 -4.44 6.22 0.62
C ASN A 51 -5.88 6.73 0.58
N ASN A 52 -6.51 6.75 -0.61
CA ASN A 52 -7.78 7.44 -0.79
C ASN A 52 -8.98 6.50 -0.91
N GLN A 53 -8.79 5.27 -1.37
CA GLN A 53 -9.89 4.36 -1.75
C GLN A 53 -9.89 3.04 -0.95
N TRP A 54 -8.75 2.59 -0.44
CA TRP A 54 -8.68 1.32 0.28
C TRP A 54 -9.23 1.44 1.70
N ILE A 55 -10.34 0.76 1.98
CA ILE A 55 -10.98 0.77 3.29
C ILE A 55 -10.38 -0.30 4.20
N LEU A 56 -10.02 0.10 5.42
CA LEU A 56 -9.40 -0.77 6.42
C LEU A 56 -10.29 -0.85 7.66
N ALA A 57 -10.70 -2.07 8.04
CA ALA A 57 -11.49 -2.30 9.25
C ALA A 57 -10.77 -1.77 10.51
N LYS A 58 -9.43 -1.92 10.58
CA LYS A 58 -8.59 -1.39 11.66
C LYS A 58 -8.57 0.15 11.76
N LEU A 59 -9.03 0.84 10.73
CA LEU A 59 -9.15 2.31 10.68
C LEU A 59 -10.61 2.75 10.79
N ASN A 60 -11.43 2.01 11.55
CA ASN A 60 -12.87 2.27 11.69
C ASN A 60 -13.59 2.35 10.32
N TYR A 61 -13.29 1.40 9.44
CA TYR A 61 -13.86 1.34 8.09
C TYR A 61 -13.65 2.61 7.25
N SER A 62 -12.52 3.29 7.46
CA SER A 62 -12.10 4.47 6.69
C SER A 62 -10.86 4.17 5.84
N SER A 63 -10.64 4.99 4.81
CA SER A 63 -9.36 5.00 4.09
C SER A 63 -8.24 5.65 4.93
N PRO A 64 -6.96 5.37 4.64
CA PRO A 64 -5.85 6.01 5.36
C PRO A 64 -5.93 7.54 5.38
N SER A 65 -6.29 8.17 4.27
CA SER A 65 -6.42 9.64 4.19
C SER A 65 -7.57 10.14 5.05
N GLN A 66 -8.75 9.50 4.98
CA GLN A 66 -9.90 9.85 5.81
C GLN A 66 -9.59 9.69 7.30
N TYR A 67 -8.95 8.59 7.68
CA TYR A 67 -8.54 8.34 9.05
C TYR A 67 -7.57 9.41 9.56
N CYS A 68 -6.58 9.79 8.75
CA CYS A 68 -5.66 10.88 9.10
C CYS A 68 -6.36 12.24 9.26
N GLN A 69 -7.34 12.56 8.40
CA GLN A 69 -8.11 13.80 8.51
C GLN A 69 -8.94 13.87 9.79
N ASN A 70 -9.49 12.74 10.23
CA ASN A 70 -10.30 12.65 11.45
C ASN A 70 -9.48 12.65 12.76
N LEU A 71 -8.14 12.52 12.67
CA LEU A 71 -7.24 12.58 13.82
C LEU A 71 -6.76 14.01 14.15
N ILE A 72 -7.00 14.96 13.25
CA ILE A 72 -6.65 16.38 13.39
C ILE A 72 -7.86 17.13 13.96
#